data_AF-A0AAD7FJ68-F1
#
_entry.id   AF-A0AAD7FJ68-F1
#
_cell.length_a   1.000
_cell.length_b   1.000
_cell.length_c   1.000
_cell.angle_alpha   90.00
_cell.angle_beta   90.00
_cell.angle_gamma   90.00
#
_symmetry.space_group_name_H-M   'P 1'
#
loop_
_entity.id
_entity.type
_entity.pdbx_description
1 polymer ?
#
loop_
_entity_poly.entity_id
_entity_poly.type
_entity_poly.pdbx_seq_one_letter_code
_entity_poly.pdbx_strand_id
1 'polypeptide(L)'
;RDTYLDALLWRDGRGKAGNVCPGCTGGGEALFRCDDCCGGEMWCADCCVSTHARLPLHRICNGVFFARHSLKSLGLRVQLGHHPTGRCAAPHPAHGAFLVLHDNGFHEVALDFCGCEHQAQADSRCPQVLLHHLQLLRFGWYPST
;
A
#
# COMPACT_ATOMS: atom_id res chain seq x y z
N ARG A 1 -35.02 -11.46 -1.04
CA ARG A 1 -34.58 -10.62 0.11
C ARG A 1 -33.48 -11.34 0.87
N ASP A 2 -33.71 -12.57 1.32
CA ASP A 2 -32.76 -13.32 2.13
C ASP A 2 -31.47 -13.66 1.36
N THR A 3 -31.58 -13.99 0.07
CA THR A 3 -30.42 -14.20 -0.82
C THR A 3 -29.46 -13.01 -0.92
N TYR A 4 -29.97 -11.78 -0.81
CA TYR A 4 -29.12 -10.58 -0.84
C TYR A 4 -28.41 -10.37 0.50
N LEU A 5 -29.10 -10.62 1.62
CA LEU A 5 -28.48 -10.58 2.94
C LEU A 5 -27.40 -11.65 3.07
N ASP A 6 -27.65 -12.87 2.58
CA ASP A 6 -26.66 -13.94 2.55
C ASP A 6 -25.43 -13.54 1.72
N ALA A 7 -25.61 -12.88 0.58
CA ALA A 7 -24.51 -12.38 -0.23
C ALA A 7 -23.71 -11.26 0.46
N LEU A 8 -24.36 -10.37 1.20
CA LEU A 8 -23.71 -9.33 1.99
C LEU A 8 -22.92 -9.92 3.15
N LEU A 9 -23.52 -10.83 3.92
CA LEU A 9 -22.84 -11.54 5.01
C LEU A 9 -21.67 -12.39 4.48
N TRP A 10 -21.83 -13.02 3.33
CA TRP A 10 -20.77 -13.75 2.65
C TRP A 10 -19.59 -12.85 2.33
N ARG A 11 -19.86 -11.64 1.82
CA ARG A 11 -18.84 -10.65 1.47
C ARG A 11 -18.15 -10.07 2.71
N ASP A 12 -18.91 -9.78 3.76
CA ASP A 12 -18.40 -9.17 4.99
C ASP A 12 -17.61 -10.19 5.85
N GLY A 13 -17.86 -11.48 5.67
CA GLY A 13 -17.05 -12.57 6.21
C GLY A 13 -15.88 -12.99 5.28
N ARG A 14 -15.33 -14.19 5.53
CA ARG A 14 -14.30 -14.79 4.66
C ARG A 14 -14.85 -15.35 3.34
N GLY A 15 -16.17 -15.44 3.18
CA GLY A 15 -16.78 -16.08 2.02
C GLY A 15 -16.26 -17.50 1.78
N LYS A 16 -15.87 -17.80 0.52
CA LYS A 16 -15.17 -19.05 0.12
C LYS A 16 -13.64 -18.88 0.07
N ALA A 17 -13.09 -17.81 0.63
CA ALA A 17 -11.65 -17.60 0.59
C ALA A 17 -10.94 -18.77 1.26
N GLY A 18 -10.18 -19.53 0.48
CA GLY A 18 -9.35 -20.60 1.01
C GLY A 18 -8.23 -20.04 1.86
N ASN A 19 -7.57 -20.91 2.64
CA ASN A 19 -6.37 -20.54 3.40
C ASN A 19 -5.12 -20.41 2.52
N VAL A 20 -5.29 -20.48 1.19
CA VAL A 20 -4.20 -20.48 0.21
C VAL A 20 -4.28 -19.21 -0.62
N CYS A 21 -3.18 -18.48 -0.68
CA CYS A 21 -3.05 -17.25 -1.43
C CYS A 21 -3.14 -17.53 -2.95
N PRO A 22 -4.04 -16.86 -3.70
CA PRO A 22 -4.20 -17.11 -5.13
C PRO A 22 -3.03 -16.57 -5.97
N GLY A 23 -2.26 -15.62 -5.46
CA GLY A 23 -1.11 -15.03 -6.14
C GLY A 23 0.22 -15.79 -5.97
N CYS A 24 0.25 -16.82 -5.12
CA CYS A 24 1.48 -17.59 -4.85
C CYS A 24 1.46 -18.92 -5.58
N THR A 25 2.55 -19.25 -6.30
CA THR A 25 2.77 -20.59 -6.85
C THR A 25 3.09 -21.64 -5.78
N GLY A 26 3.58 -21.22 -4.61
CA GLY A 26 3.97 -22.10 -3.50
C GLY A 26 2.92 -22.32 -2.41
N GLY A 27 1.69 -21.83 -2.59
CA GLY A 27 0.60 -22.05 -1.63
C GLY A 27 0.76 -21.34 -0.28
N GLY A 28 1.22 -20.09 -0.28
CA GLY A 28 1.35 -19.29 0.95
C GLY A 28 0.02 -19.08 1.68
N GLU A 29 0.07 -18.86 2.99
CA GLU A 29 -1.14 -18.71 3.82
C GLU A 29 -1.86 -17.39 3.55
N ALA A 30 -3.17 -17.47 3.29
CA ALA A 30 -4.03 -16.33 3.00
C ALA A 30 -4.57 -15.68 4.29
N LEU A 31 -3.81 -14.71 4.80
CA LEU A 31 -4.02 -14.11 6.12
C LEU A 31 -4.67 -12.72 6.08
N PHE A 32 -4.55 -12.00 4.97
CA PHE A 32 -4.94 -10.59 4.87
C PHE A 32 -5.99 -10.38 3.78
N ARG A 33 -6.93 -9.47 4.03
CA ARG A 33 -7.92 -9.02 3.06
C ARG A 33 -7.88 -7.52 2.95
N CYS A 34 -8.16 -7.01 1.76
CA CYS A 34 -8.38 -5.59 1.56
C CYS A 34 -9.87 -5.31 1.55
N ASP A 35 -10.30 -4.31 2.33
CA ASP A 35 -11.71 -3.92 2.42
C ASP A 35 -12.15 -3.01 1.28
N ASP A 36 -11.18 -2.37 0.60
CA ASP A 36 -11.44 -1.42 -0.48
C ASP A 36 -11.31 -2.07 -1.88
N CYS A 37 -10.66 -3.24 -1.98
CA CYS A 37 -10.62 -4.02 -3.22
C CYS A 37 -11.90 -4.83 -3.43
N CYS A 38 -12.29 -4.99 -4.69
CA CYS A 38 -13.40 -5.87 -5.09
C CYS A 38 -13.05 -7.34 -4.83
N GLY A 39 -14.07 -8.20 -4.69
CA GLY A 39 -13.92 -9.65 -4.63
C GLY A 39 -13.72 -10.22 -3.21
N GLY A 40 -13.09 -9.45 -2.31
CA GLY A 40 -12.92 -9.86 -0.92
C GLY A 40 -11.99 -11.04 -0.72
N GLU A 41 -11.06 -11.28 -1.66
CA GLU A 41 -10.11 -12.38 -1.59
C GLU A 41 -9.08 -12.18 -0.46
N MET A 42 -8.60 -13.30 0.06
CA MET A 42 -7.54 -13.35 1.06
C MET A 42 -6.19 -13.54 0.37
N TRP A 43 -5.17 -12.84 0.86
CA TRP A 43 -3.81 -12.80 0.32
C TRP A 43 -2.80 -13.08 1.43
N CYS A 44 -1.64 -13.61 1.06
CA CYS A 44 -0.47 -13.56 1.95
C CYS A 44 0.07 -12.12 2.04
N ALA A 45 0.97 -11.87 2.99
CA ALA A 45 1.56 -10.54 3.18
C ALA A 45 2.23 -10.01 1.89
N ASP A 46 3.05 -10.82 1.23
CA ASP A 46 3.82 -10.40 0.05
C ASP A 46 2.93 -10.07 -1.15
N CYS A 47 1.93 -10.90 -1.45
CA CYS A 47 0.97 -10.63 -2.51
C CYS A 47 0.07 -9.45 -2.18
N CYS A 48 -0.26 -9.26 -0.90
CA CYS A 48 -0.98 -8.07 -0.46
C CYS A 48 -0.15 -6.81 -0.73
N VAL A 49 1.12 -6.77 -0.34
CA VAL A 49 2.02 -5.64 -0.59
C VAL A 49 2.19 -5.37 -2.08
N SER A 50 2.43 -6.41 -2.89
CA SER A 50 2.65 -6.24 -4.34
C SER A 50 1.40 -5.72 -5.06
N THR A 51 0.21 -6.20 -4.67
CA THR A 51 -1.08 -5.79 -5.25
C THR A 51 -1.42 -4.35 -4.88
N HIS A 52 -1.08 -3.91 -3.67
CA HIS A 52 -1.37 -2.56 -3.17
C HIS A 52 -0.21 -1.57 -3.34
N ALA A 53 0.84 -1.92 -4.10
CA ALA A 53 1.99 -1.05 -4.29
C ALA A 53 1.65 0.33 -4.88
N ARG A 54 0.54 0.43 -5.64
CA ARG A 54 0.01 1.67 -6.23
C ARG A 54 -1.21 2.21 -5.50
N LEU A 55 -1.68 1.52 -4.46
CA LEU A 55 -2.87 1.86 -3.69
C LEU A 55 -2.52 1.82 -2.18
N PRO A 56 -1.55 2.64 -1.73
CA PRO A 56 -0.98 2.54 -0.39
C PRO A 56 -1.94 2.96 0.73
N LEU A 57 -3.11 3.51 0.37
CA LEU A 57 -4.15 3.99 1.28
C LEU A 57 -5.36 3.05 1.34
N HIS A 58 -5.24 1.83 0.81
CA HIS A 58 -6.25 0.80 0.99
C HIS A 58 -6.17 0.19 2.39
N ARG A 59 -7.33 -0.09 2.99
CA ARG A 59 -7.46 -0.64 4.33
C ARG A 59 -7.33 -2.15 4.31
N ILE A 60 -6.40 -2.67 5.08
CA ILE A 60 -6.15 -4.09 5.21
C ILE A 60 -6.69 -4.59 6.55
N CYS A 61 -7.29 -5.76 6.55
CA CYS A 61 -7.77 -6.45 7.73
C CYS A 61 -7.18 -7.87 7.78
N ASN A 62 -6.97 -8.40 8.98
CA ASN A 62 -6.63 -9.82 9.14
C ASN A 62 -7.86 -10.70 9.01
N GLY A 63 -7.72 -11.93 8.51
CA GLY A 63 -8.87 -12.79 8.32
C GLY A 63 -9.43 -13.42 9.61
N VAL A 64 -8.77 -13.28 10.76
CA VAL A 64 -9.19 -13.96 12.00
C VAL A 64 -10.22 -13.12 12.75
N PHE A 65 -9.88 -11.87 13.06
CA PHE A 65 -10.72 -10.96 13.84
C PHE A 65 -11.04 -9.67 13.07
N PHE A 66 -10.72 -9.61 11.77
CA PHE A 66 -10.84 -8.39 10.96
C PHE A 66 -10.19 -7.18 11.61
N ALA A 67 -9.12 -7.41 12.38
CA ALA A 67 -8.36 -6.33 12.98
C ALA A 67 -7.64 -5.57 11.86
N ARG A 68 -7.68 -4.24 11.93
CA ARG A 68 -7.04 -3.38 10.93
C ARG A 68 -5.52 -3.50 11.01
N HIS A 69 -4.89 -3.63 9.85
CA HIS A 69 -3.46 -3.57 9.65
C HIS A 69 -3.14 -2.47 8.63
N SER A 70 -1.99 -1.82 8.79
CA SER A 70 -1.48 -0.90 7.77
C SER A 70 -0.64 -1.66 6.76
N LEU A 71 -0.64 -1.22 5.51
CA LEU A 71 0.27 -1.75 4.49
C LEU A 71 1.74 -1.56 4.90
N LYS A 72 2.04 -0.48 5.64
CA LYS A 72 3.33 -0.27 6.31
C LYS A 72 3.72 -1.43 7.23
N SER A 73 2.79 -1.93 8.05
CA SER A 73 3.06 -3.07 8.95
C SER A 73 3.33 -4.38 8.21
N LEU A 74 2.82 -4.50 6.97
CA LEU A 74 3.11 -5.62 6.08
C LEU A 74 4.40 -5.43 5.26
N GLY A 75 5.07 -4.29 5.39
CA GLY A 75 6.34 -3.99 4.72
C GLY A 75 6.23 -3.13 3.46
N LEU A 76 5.04 -2.61 3.11
CA LEU A 76 4.92 -1.68 1.98
C LEU A 76 5.65 -0.38 2.29
N ARG A 77 6.54 0.01 1.37
CA ARG A 77 7.21 1.32 1.35
C ARG A 77 6.90 2.03 0.03
N VAL A 78 6.52 3.30 0.11
CA VAL A 78 6.20 4.14 -1.05
C VAL A 78 7.41 4.99 -1.41
N GLN A 79 7.98 4.77 -2.59
CA GLN A 79 9.07 5.60 -3.12
C GLN A 79 8.49 6.79 -3.89
N LEU A 80 8.93 8.00 -3.55
CA LEU A 80 8.61 9.24 -4.26
C LEU A 80 9.72 9.68 -5.21
N GLY A 81 9.39 10.63 -6.08
CA GLY A 81 10.32 11.38 -6.92
C GLY A 81 10.83 10.67 -8.18
N HIS A 82 10.60 9.36 -8.31
CA HIS A 82 10.94 8.58 -9.51
C HIS A 82 9.68 8.04 -10.21
N HIS A 83 9.84 7.69 -11.49
CA HIS A 83 8.82 6.94 -12.22
C HIS A 83 8.51 5.61 -11.47
N PRO A 84 7.26 5.11 -11.47
CA PRO A 84 6.87 3.90 -10.72
C PRO A 84 7.68 2.62 -11.00
N THR A 85 8.44 2.58 -12.09
CA THR A 85 9.30 1.45 -12.48
C THR A 85 10.77 1.63 -12.06
N GLY A 86 11.17 2.84 -11.66
CA GLY A 86 12.53 3.17 -11.23
C GLY A 86 12.66 3.17 -9.71
N ARG A 87 13.68 2.47 -9.20
CA ARG A 87 14.09 2.59 -7.79
C ARG A 87 15.12 3.71 -7.65
N CYS A 88 14.99 4.50 -6.59
CA CYS A 88 16.00 5.50 -6.24
C CYS A 88 17.29 4.80 -5.78
N ALA A 89 18.44 5.26 -6.27
CA ALA A 89 19.74 4.79 -5.79
C ALA A 89 20.13 5.38 -4.42
N ALA A 90 19.53 6.51 -4.05
CA ALA A 90 19.79 7.24 -2.81
C ALA A 90 18.46 7.65 -2.13
N PRO A 91 17.61 6.71 -1.70
CA PRO A 91 16.35 7.04 -1.05
C PRO A 91 16.60 7.68 0.32
N HIS A 92 15.82 8.70 0.65
CA HIS A 92 15.82 9.33 1.97
C HIS A 92 14.53 8.98 2.71
N PRO A 93 14.56 8.19 3.79
CA PRO A 93 13.35 7.78 4.49
C PRO A 93 12.67 8.98 5.15
N ALA A 94 11.34 9.04 5.02
CA ALA A 94 10.52 9.98 5.77
C ALA A 94 10.51 9.63 7.27
N HIS A 95 9.90 10.51 8.07
CA HIS A 95 9.68 10.25 9.50
C HIS A 95 8.91 8.94 9.72
N GLY A 96 9.32 8.15 10.72
CA GLY A 96 8.78 6.81 10.96
C GLY A 96 7.28 6.76 11.29
N ALA A 97 6.69 7.89 11.70
CA ALA A 97 5.26 8.04 12.00
C ALA A 97 4.52 8.92 10.95
N PHE A 98 4.88 8.80 9.68
CA PHE A 98 4.21 9.54 8.61
C PHE A 98 2.75 9.10 8.47
N LEU A 99 1.82 10.04 8.66
CA LEU A 99 0.37 9.81 8.64
C LEU A 99 -0.25 10.50 7.43
N VAL A 100 -1.12 9.78 6.72
CA VAL A 100 -1.93 10.32 5.62
C VAL A 100 -3.39 10.26 6.02
N LEU A 101 -4.08 11.40 5.95
CA LEU A 101 -5.52 11.49 6.06
C LEU A 101 -6.15 11.26 4.68
N HIS A 102 -7.04 10.28 4.59
CA HIS A 102 -7.79 9.92 3.40
C HIS A 102 -9.29 9.84 3.76
N ASP A 103 -10.17 9.83 2.75
CA ASP A 103 -11.63 9.77 2.99
C ASP A 103 -12.07 8.48 3.71
N ASN A 104 -11.34 7.39 3.51
CA ASN A 104 -11.53 6.10 4.18
C ASN A 104 -10.84 6.01 5.57
N GLY A 105 -10.14 7.06 6.01
CA GLY A 105 -9.53 7.16 7.34
C GLY A 105 -8.05 7.52 7.35
N PHE A 106 -7.39 7.25 8.48
CA PHE A 106 -5.98 7.54 8.70
C PHE A 106 -5.09 6.35 8.34
N HIS A 107 -3.97 6.62 7.68
CA HIS A 107 -3.00 5.61 7.24
C HIS A 107 -1.61 5.96 7.71
N GLU A 108 -0.99 5.06 8.47
CA GLU A 108 0.45 5.12 8.67
C GLU A 108 1.16 4.55 7.45
N VAL A 109 2.03 5.36 6.83
CA VAL A 109 2.76 4.97 5.61
C VAL A 109 4.26 5.04 5.85
N ALA A 110 4.99 4.02 5.40
CA ALA A 110 6.44 4.14 5.25
C ALA A 110 6.73 4.74 3.86
N LEU A 111 7.44 5.86 3.86
CA LEU A 111 7.69 6.63 2.65
C LEU A 111 9.20 6.90 2.50
N ASP A 112 9.67 6.86 1.27
CA ASP A 112 11.05 7.16 0.89
C ASP A 112 11.05 8.29 -0.16
N PHE A 113 11.64 9.43 0.20
CA PHE A 113 11.90 10.51 -0.73
C PHE A 113 13.05 10.15 -1.68
N CYS A 114 13.04 10.73 -2.87
CA CYS A 114 14.21 10.75 -3.73
C CYS A 114 15.27 11.69 -3.14
N GLY A 115 16.48 11.18 -2.91
CA GLY A 115 17.66 11.94 -2.47
C GLY A 115 18.76 12.06 -3.53
N CYS A 116 18.42 11.92 -4.83
CA CYS A 116 19.39 12.00 -5.93
C CYS A 116 19.99 13.41 -6.14
N GLU A 117 19.64 14.39 -5.30
CA GLU A 117 20.13 15.77 -5.31
C GLU A 117 21.66 15.93 -5.26
N HIS A 118 22.37 14.89 -4.78
CA HIS A 118 23.82 14.90 -4.58
C HIS A 118 24.62 14.01 -5.54
N GLN A 119 24.01 13.30 -6.49
CA GLN A 119 24.76 12.47 -7.43
C GLN A 119 25.22 13.30 -8.63
N ALA A 120 26.55 13.45 -8.76
CA ALA A 120 27.26 14.22 -9.80
C ALA A 120 26.98 13.76 -11.25
N GLN A 121 26.11 12.78 -11.45
CA GLN A 121 25.57 12.39 -12.75
C GLN A 121 24.05 12.39 -12.61
N ALA A 122 23.40 13.31 -13.31
CA ALA A 122 21.96 13.28 -13.49
C ALA A 122 21.59 11.91 -14.09
N ASP A 123 21.08 11.00 -13.25
CA ASP A 123 20.42 9.81 -13.75
C ASP A 123 19.31 10.30 -14.69
N SER A 124 19.31 9.87 -15.94
CA SER A 124 18.28 10.21 -16.92
C SER A 124 16.88 9.79 -16.47
N ARG A 125 16.79 8.92 -15.46
CA ARG A 125 15.55 8.49 -14.78
C ARG A 125 15.09 9.42 -13.66
N CYS A 126 15.94 10.36 -13.22
CA CYS A 126 15.62 11.38 -12.22
C CYS A 126 15.86 12.78 -12.83
N PRO A 127 14.96 13.25 -13.71
CA PRO A 127 15.20 14.49 -14.45
C PRO A 127 15.23 15.73 -13.56
N GLN A 128 14.79 15.65 -12.29
CA GLN A 128 14.55 16.82 -11.45
C GLN A 128 14.85 16.54 -9.97
N VAL A 129 15.82 17.29 -9.44
CA VAL A 129 16.07 17.44 -8.00
C VAL A 129 14.91 18.21 -7.39
N LEU A 130 14.18 17.60 -6.45
CA LEU A 130 12.97 18.17 -5.88
C LEU A 130 13.00 18.09 -4.36
N LEU A 131 12.66 19.22 -3.73
CA LEU A 131 12.39 19.29 -2.30
C LEU A 131 11.30 18.29 -1.91
N HIS A 132 11.39 17.74 -0.70
CA HIS A 132 10.46 16.72 -0.20
C HIS A 132 8.99 17.09 -0.36
N HIS A 133 8.61 18.35 -0.05
CA HIS A 133 7.22 18.80 -0.20
C HIS A 133 6.74 18.80 -1.66
N LEU A 134 7.61 19.10 -2.63
CA LEU A 134 7.26 19.03 -4.06
C LEU A 134 7.07 17.59 -4.51
N GLN A 135 7.85 16.64 -3.98
CA GLN A 135 7.67 15.22 -4.27
C GLN A 135 6.31 14.71 -3.77
N LEU A 136 5.87 15.15 -2.59
CA LEU A 136 4.54 14.87 -2.06
C LEU A 136 3.44 15.46 -2.95
N LEU A 137 3.55 16.73 -3.31
CA LEU A 137 2.57 17.41 -4.16
C LEU A 137 2.44 16.73 -5.53
N ARG A 138 3.54 16.24 -6.11
CA ARG A 138 3.52 15.47 -7.36
C ARG A 138 2.87 14.10 -7.22
N PHE A 139 3.00 13.48 -6.05
CA PHE A 139 2.29 12.25 -5.73
C PHE A 139 0.79 12.50 -5.45
N GLY A 140 0.38 13.76 -5.30
CA GLY A 140 -0.99 14.15 -4.96
C GLY A 140 -1.26 14.21 -3.45
N TRP A 141 -0.21 14.26 -2.63
CA TRP A 141 -0.33 14.40 -1.18
C TRP A 141 -0.03 15.83 -0.76
N TYR A 142 -0.96 16.41 -0.01
CA TYR A 142 -0.92 17.80 0.41
C TYR A 142 -0.66 17.89 1.92
N PRO A 143 0.11 18.88 2.39
CA PRO A 143 0.29 19.10 3.81
C PRO A 143 -1.05 19.46 4.47
N SER A 144 -1.24 18.93 5.67
CA SER A 144 -2.32 19.33 6.58
C SER A 144 -1.76 20.32 7.60
N THR A 145 -2.56 21.34 7.97
CA THR A 145 -2.18 22.45 8.86
C THR A 145 -2.24 22.07 10.33
#